data_AF-A0A2E1V3G2-F1
#
_entry.id   AF-A0A2E1V3G2-F1
#
_cell.length_a   1.000
_cell.length_b   1.000
_cell.length_c   1.000
_cell.angle_alpha   90.00
_cell.angle_beta   90.00
_cell.angle_gamma   90.00
#
_symmetry.space_group_name_H-M   'P 1'
#
loop_
_entity.id
_entity.type
_entity.pdbx_description
1 polymer ?
#
loop_
_entity_poly.entity_id
_entity_poly.type
_entity_poly.pdbx_seq_one_letter_code
_entity_poly.pdbx_strand_id
1 'polypeptide(L)'
;MLKYIIGAVILVLMGLGGFMNYQRERSGACSADYVKNYLRGELVNRYTEESLFYSNLESGLKDEDISASSRSELQELKTAIDVQLEAGEVVSREVSPSTRTKKTCLTRFSVNGGFVEARYNLTIEPMPGQDFAERYSKRRKNIILLEELEPGKTYNSVEVAVFSRRSFYMKEDRFPYVEYAQDYTPEESISTGVVSEMPK
;
A
#
# COMPACT_ATOMS: atom_id res chain seq x y z
N MET A 1 12.92 20.15 -45.17
CA MET A 1 13.11 19.54 -43.83
C MET A 1 11.97 19.81 -42.83
N LEU A 2 10.96 20.66 -43.13
CA LEU A 2 9.86 20.95 -42.18
C LEU A 2 8.75 19.86 -42.13
N LYS A 3 8.55 19.11 -43.22
CA LYS A 3 7.46 18.12 -43.34
C LYS A 3 7.69 16.82 -42.56
N TYR A 4 8.95 16.47 -42.28
CA TYR A 4 9.30 15.22 -41.57
C TYR A 4 9.20 15.33 -40.03
N ILE A 5 9.29 16.55 -39.48
CA ILE A 5 9.17 16.79 -38.04
C ILE A 5 7.71 16.68 -37.59
N ILE A 6 6.77 17.20 -38.40
CA ILE A 6 5.33 17.18 -38.08
C ILE A 6 4.78 15.74 -38.09
N GLY A 7 5.20 14.91 -39.06
CA GLY A 7 4.77 13.50 -39.12
C GLY A 7 5.26 12.65 -37.94
N ALA A 8 6.48 12.89 -37.46
CA ALA A 8 7.04 12.19 -36.29
C ALA A 8 6.36 12.60 -34.98
N VAL A 9 6.05 13.90 -34.82
CA VAL A 9 5.37 14.42 -33.61
C VAL A 9 3.94 13.90 -33.50
N ILE A 10 3.21 13.77 -34.62
CA ILE A 10 1.85 13.23 -34.63
C ILE A 10 1.82 11.74 -34.29
N LEU A 11 2.77 10.95 -34.79
CA LEU A 11 2.87 9.51 -34.47
C LEU A 11 3.22 9.27 -33.00
N VAL A 12 4.08 10.11 -32.40
CA VAL A 12 4.41 10.04 -30.97
C VAL A 12 3.20 10.45 -30.11
N LEU A 13 2.45 11.49 -30.49
CA LEU A 13 1.25 11.92 -29.75
C LEU A 13 0.09 10.92 -29.87
N MET A 14 -0.09 10.27 -31.02
CA MET A 14 -1.09 9.20 -31.17
C MET A 14 -0.67 7.91 -30.45
N GLY A 15 0.63 7.59 -30.42
CA GLY A 15 1.17 6.44 -29.68
C GLY A 15 1.08 6.63 -28.16
N LEU A 16 1.43 7.80 -27.64
CA LEU A 16 1.31 8.15 -26.22
C LEU A 16 -0.15 8.33 -25.79
N GLY A 17 -0.96 9.02 -26.60
CA GLY A 17 -2.40 9.19 -26.34
C GLY A 17 -3.17 7.87 -26.38
N GLY A 18 -2.84 7.00 -27.34
CA GLY A 18 -3.39 5.65 -27.44
C GLY A 18 -2.99 4.77 -26.25
N PHE A 19 -1.73 4.80 -25.81
CA PHE A 19 -1.27 4.01 -24.66
C PHE A 19 -1.83 4.51 -23.33
N MET A 20 -1.92 5.84 -23.13
CA MET A 20 -2.55 6.43 -21.95
C MET A 20 -4.06 6.16 -21.89
N ASN A 21 -4.78 6.29 -23.00
CA ASN A 21 -6.20 5.95 -23.06
C ASN A 21 -6.44 4.45 -22.91
N TYR A 22 -5.57 3.60 -23.47
CA TYR A 22 -5.64 2.14 -23.32
C TYR A 22 -5.43 1.67 -21.86
N GLN A 23 -4.52 2.30 -21.11
CA GLN A 23 -4.31 2.03 -19.69
C GLN A 23 -5.45 2.62 -18.81
N ARG A 24 -6.00 3.77 -19.20
CA ARG A 24 -7.13 4.43 -18.53
C ARG A 24 -8.44 3.65 -18.71
N GLU A 25 -8.71 3.11 -19.90
CA GLU A 25 -9.88 2.26 -20.19
C GLU A 25 -9.82 0.91 -19.47
N ARG A 26 -8.63 0.32 -19.31
CA ARG A 26 -8.47 -0.91 -18.50
C ARG A 26 -8.68 -0.66 -17.01
N SER A 27 -8.22 0.47 -16.48
CA SER A 27 -8.23 0.67 -15.02
C SER A 27 -9.51 1.30 -14.46
N GLY A 28 -10.36 1.93 -15.28
CA GLY A 28 -11.40 2.89 -14.86
C GLY A 28 -12.16 2.63 -13.54
N ALA A 29 -12.62 1.40 -13.29
CA ALA A 29 -13.30 1.05 -12.04
C ALA A 29 -12.34 0.71 -10.88
N CYS A 30 -11.22 0.05 -11.17
CA CYS A 30 -10.20 -0.27 -10.18
C CYS A 30 -9.43 0.99 -9.74
N SER A 31 -9.27 1.98 -10.61
CA SER A 31 -8.48 3.20 -10.38
C SER A 31 -9.25 4.39 -9.84
N ALA A 32 -10.55 4.23 -9.54
CA ALA A 32 -11.34 5.30 -8.95
C ALA A 32 -10.76 5.73 -7.59
N ASP A 33 -10.77 7.05 -7.31
CA ASP A 33 -10.11 7.59 -6.13
C ASP A 33 -10.72 7.09 -4.82
N TYR A 34 -12.03 6.83 -4.80
CA TYR A 34 -12.67 6.21 -3.65
C TYR A 34 -12.14 4.78 -3.38
N VAL A 35 -11.78 4.00 -4.40
CA VAL A 35 -11.19 2.65 -4.20
C VAL A 35 -9.80 2.76 -3.61
N LYS A 36 -8.98 3.66 -4.17
CA LYS A 36 -7.62 3.95 -3.65
C LYS A 36 -7.69 4.40 -2.19
N ASN A 37 -8.58 5.35 -1.88
CA ASN A 37 -8.73 5.92 -0.54
C ASN A 37 -9.32 4.91 0.45
N TYR A 38 -10.26 4.07 0.01
CA TYR A 38 -10.85 3.03 0.84
C TYR A 38 -9.83 1.97 1.26
N LEU A 39 -8.94 1.59 0.34
CA LEU A 39 -7.89 0.59 0.61
C LEU A 39 -6.64 1.18 1.26
N ARG A 40 -6.43 2.50 1.18
CA ARG A 40 -5.26 3.16 1.76
C ARG A 40 -5.06 2.81 3.23
N GLY A 41 -6.08 2.97 4.05
CA GLY A 41 -5.98 2.66 5.48
C GLY A 41 -5.63 1.19 5.75
N GLU A 42 -6.17 0.26 4.96
CA GLU A 42 -5.83 -1.16 5.09
C GLU A 42 -4.39 -1.46 4.65
N LEU A 43 -3.90 -0.81 3.59
CA LEU A 43 -2.52 -0.96 3.12
C LEU A 43 -1.51 -0.37 4.10
N VAL A 44 -1.82 0.79 4.69
CA VAL A 44 -1.00 1.42 5.74
C VAL A 44 -0.95 0.52 6.98
N ASN A 45 -2.09 0.05 7.47
CA ASN A 45 -2.14 -0.84 8.63
C ASN A 45 -1.32 -2.12 8.38
N ARG A 46 -1.46 -2.70 7.18
CA ARG A 46 -0.67 -3.88 6.79
C ARG A 46 0.83 -3.59 6.80
N TYR A 47 1.25 -2.43 6.30
CA TYR A 47 2.65 -2.04 6.37
C TYR A 47 3.11 -1.95 7.83
N THR A 48 2.41 -1.20 8.67
CA THR A 48 2.83 -0.98 10.07
C THR A 48 2.81 -2.26 10.90
N GLU A 49 1.93 -3.23 10.59
CA GLU A 49 1.83 -4.50 11.30
C GLU A 49 2.84 -5.56 10.82
N GLU A 50 3.12 -5.63 9.52
CA GLU A 50 3.91 -6.71 8.93
C GLU A 50 5.34 -6.30 8.57
N SER A 51 5.65 -5.00 8.51
CA SER A 51 6.98 -4.47 8.20
C SER A 51 7.97 -4.78 9.32
N LEU A 52 8.88 -5.72 9.04
CA LEU A 52 10.01 -6.01 9.94
C LEU A 52 10.91 -4.80 10.07
N PHE A 53 11.12 -4.07 8.97
CA PHE A 53 11.94 -2.87 8.99
C PHE A 53 11.36 -1.78 9.89
N TYR A 54 10.08 -1.46 9.75
CA TYR A 54 9.41 -0.43 10.55
C TYR A 54 9.38 -0.85 12.04
N SER A 55 9.12 -2.13 12.34
CA SER A 55 9.21 -2.68 13.70
C SER A 55 10.60 -2.59 14.32
N ASN A 56 11.65 -2.91 13.56
CA ASN A 56 13.04 -2.80 14.01
C ASN A 56 13.42 -1.35 14.26
N LEU A 57 12.95 -0.42 13.42
CA LEU A 57 13.18 1.01 13.60
C LEU A 57 12.55 1.50 14.91
N GLU A 58 11.28 1.16 15.16
CA GLU A 58 10.60 1.52 16.42
C GLU A 58 11.27 0.91 17.65
N SER A 59 11.85 -0.29 17.51
CA SER A 59 12.59 -0.96 18.58
C SER A 59 13.92 -0.26 18.85
N GLY A 60 14.69 0.09 17.82
CA GLY A 60 15.95 0.83 17.97
C GLY A 60 15.76 2.19 18.63
N LEU A 61 14.66 2.90 18.35
CA LEU A 61 14.35 4.17 19.02
C LEU A 61 14.11 4.04 20.54
N LYS A 62 13.70 2.86 21.00
CA LYS A 62 13.46 2.55 22.42
C LYS A 62 14.67 1.94 23.12
N ASP A 63 15.67 1.53 22.36
CA ASP A 63 16.91 0.96 22.88
C ASP A 63 17.70 2.04 23.63
N GLU A 64 18.09 1.78 24.88
CA GLU A 64 18.84 2.72 25.71
C GLU A 64 20.34 2.75 25.34
N ASP A 65 20.84 1.66 24.76
CA ASP A 65 22.28 1.45 24.49
C ASP A 65 22.75 2.17 23.22
N ILE A 66 21.83 2.66 22.38
CA ILE A 66 22.20 3.40 21.18
C ILE A 66 22.63 4.84 21.49
N SER A 67 23.63 5.31 20.74
CA SER A 67 24.12 6.68 20.85
C SER A 67 23.04 7.71 20.51
N ALA A 68 23.15 8.92 21.06
CA ALA A 68 22.22 10.00 20.77
C ALA A 68 22.19 10.39 19.28
N SER A 69 23.35 10.34 18.58
CA SER A 69 23.43 10.59 17.14
C SER A 69 22.69 9.53 16.33
N SER A 70 22.90 8.25 16.63
CA SER A 70 22.21 7.15 15.95
C SER A 70 20.70 7.20 16.20
N ARG A 71 20.26 7.58 17.41
CA ARG A 71 18.83 7.77 17.72
C ARG A 71 18.21 8.90 16.90
N SER A 72 18.95 10.00 16.70
CA SER A 72 18.52 11.11 15.83
C SER A 72 18.33 10.64 14.39
N GLU A 73 19.29 9.90 13.84
CA GLU A 73 19.23 9.35 12.48
C GLU A 73 18.04 8.40 12.29
N LEU A 74 17.80 7.51 13.26
CA LEU A 74 16.63 6.63 13.26
C LEU A 74 15.32 7.43 13.32
N GLN A 75 15.27 8.50 14.11
CA GLN A 75 14.08 9.33 14.25
C GLN A 75 13.78 10.10 12.96
N GLU A 76 14.80 10.62 12.28
CA GLU A 76 14.66 11.25 10.96
C GLU A 76 14.12 10.26 9.94
N LEU A 77 14.66 9.04 9.91
CA LEU A 77 14.19 7.97 9.03
C LEU A 77 12.73 7.60 9.33
N LYS A 78 12.36 7.44 10.61
CA LYS A 78 10.97 7.20 11.02
C LYS A 78 10.06 8.28 10.49
N THR A 79 10.44 9.53 10.71
CA THR A 79 9.63 10.70 10.35
C THR A 79 9.42 10.74 8.83
N ALA A 80 10.45 10.43 8.04
CA ALA A 80 10.33 10.34 6.59
C ALA A 80 9.36 9.22 6.14
N ILE A 81 9.34 8.09 6.84
CA ILE A 81 8.41 6.98 6.57
C ILE A 81 6.99 7.36 6.99
N ASP A 82 6.81 7.92 8.18
CA ASP A 82 5.51 8.36 8.70
C ASP A 82 4.84 9.36 7.72
N VAL A 83 5.61 10.30 7.18
CA VAL A 83 5.14 11.22 6.13
C VAL A 83 4.68 10.48 4.88
N GLN A 84 5.37 9.40 4.47
CA GLN A 84 4.92 8.56 3.36
C GLN A 84 3.67 7.75 3.71
N LEU A 85 3.55 7.25 4.95
CA LEU A 85 2.35 6.57 5.43
C LEU A 85 1.13 7.51 5.41
N GLU A 86 1.33 8.79 5.70
CA GLU A 86 0.27 9.79 5.67
C GLU A 86 -0.09 10.25 4.25
N ALA A 87 0.90 10.59 3.43
CA ALA A 87 0.69 11.27 2.14
C ALA A 87 1.09 10.47 0.88
N GLY A 88 1.70 9.30 1.03
CA GLY A 88 2.22 8.51 -0.08
C GLY A 88 1.17 8.07 -1.10
N GLU A 89 1.60 7.85 -2.33
CA GLU A 89 0.70 7.57 -3.45
C GLU A 89 0.15 6.13 -3.41
N VAL A 90 -1.15 6.00 -3.70
CA VAL A 90 -1.81 4.71 -3.93
C VAL A 90 -2.18 4.60 -5.40
N VAL A 91 -1.69 3.56 -6.06
CA VAL A 91 -1.96 3.28 -7.48
C VAL A 91 -2.82 2.04 -7.59
N SER A 92 -3.84 2.06 -8.43
CA SER A 92 -4.71 0.90 -8.62
C SER A 92 -4.95 0.60 -10.10
N ARG A 93 -4.97 -0.69 -10.47
CA ARG A 93 -5.10 -1.15 -11.86
C ARG A 93 -5.78 -2.51 -11.99
N GLU A 94 -6.33 -2.79 -13.17
CA GLU A 94 -6.85 -4.11 -13.55
C GLU A 94 -5.70 -5.01 -14.04
N VAL A 95 -5.73 -6.31 -13.69
CA VAL A 95 -4.63 -7.25 -13.96
C VAL A 95 -5.00 -8.56 -14.69
N SER A 96 -6.28 -8.81 -15.02
CA SER A 96 -6.69 -10.02 -15.75
C SER A 96 -7.80 -9.75 -16.76
N PRO A 97 -7.97 -10.56 -17.83
CA PRO A 97 -9.15 -10.48 -18.69
C PRO A 97 -10.37 -10.80 -17.85
N SER A 98 -11.11 -9.77 -17.51
CA SER A 98 -12.19 -9.81 -16.54
C SER A 98 -13.51 -9.51 -17.25
N THR A 99 -14.64 -9.98 -16.72
CA THR A 99 -15.94 -9.73 -17.37
C THR A 99 -16.34 -8.28 -17.17
N ARG A 100 -17.33 -7.79 -17.93
CA ARG A 100 -17.81 -6.40 -17.83
C ARG A 100 -18.15 -5.98 -16.39
N THR A 101 -18.66 -6.89 -15.56
CA THR A 101 -19.13 -6.59 -14.20
C THR A 101 -18.17 -7.01 -13.09
N LYS A 102 -17.20 -7.90 -13.36
CA LYS A 102 -16.26 -8.41 -12.35
C LYS A 102 -14.84 -8.23 -12.82
N LYS A 103 -14.08 -7.41 -12.11
CA LYS A 103 -12.69 -7.06 -12.41
C LYS A 103 -11.71 -7.56 -11.36
N THR A 104 -10.57 -8.09 -11.78
CA THR A 104 -9.45 -8.37 -10.86
C THR A 104 -8.59 -7.12 -10.76
N CYS A 105 -8.59 -6.49 -9.59
CA CYS A 105 -7.85 -5.27 -9.32
C CYS A 105 -6.61 -5.56 -8.46
N LEU A 106 -5.59 -4.72 -8.63
CA LEU A 106 -4.40 -4.64 -7.79
C LEU A 106 -4.22 -3.19 -7.39
N THR A 107 -4.25 -2.92 -6.08
CA THR A 107 -4.00 -1.61 -5.50
C THR A 107 -2.70 -1.66 -4.71
N ARG A 108 -1.76 -0.79 -5.03
CA ARG A 108 -0.43 -0.73 -4.47
C ARG A 108 -0.20 0.60 -3.77
N PHE A 109 0.37 0.52 -2.59
CA PHE A 109 0.87 1.64 -1.81
C PHE A 109 2.39 1.53 -1.72
N SER A 110 3.10 2.52 -2.27
CA SER A 110 4.56 2.56 -2.25
C SER A 110 5.04 3.28 -1.00
N VAL A 111 5.98 2.67 -0.29
CA VAL A 111 6.54 3.23 0.93
C VAL A 111 7.98 2.74 1.07
N ASN A 112 8.89 3.71 1.28
CA ASN A 112 10.29 3.49 1.58
C ASN A 112 11.00 2.55 0.57
N GLY A 113 10.88 2.84 -0.72
CA GLY A 113 11.44 2.02 -1.83
C GLY A 113 10.66 0.72 -2.09
N GLY A 114 10.08 0.13 -1.07
CA GLY A 114 9.18 -1.02 -1.15
C GLY A 114 7.73 -0.68 -1.52
N PHE A 115 6.86 -1.68 -1.38
CA PHE A 115 5.43 -1.53 -1.53
C PHE A 115 4.62 -2.57 -0.75
N VAL A 116 3.40 -2.18 -0.39
CA VAL A 116 2.32 -3.10 0.00
C VAL A 116 1.28 -3.10 -1.10
N GLU A 117 0.81 -4.26 -1.52
CA GLU A 117 -0.25 -4.40 -2.51
C GLU A 117 -1.39 -5.28 -2.01
N ALA A 118 -2.61 -4.88 -2.38
CA ALA A 118 -3.82 -5.65 -2.20
C ALA A 118 -4.33 -6.10 -3.57
N ARG A 119 -4.54 -7.41 -3.71
CA ARG A 119 -5.22 -8.01 -4.86
C ARG A 119 -6.60 -8.47 -4.45
N TYR A 120 -7.60 -8.15 -5.27
CA TYR A 120 -9.00 -8.45 -4.99
C TYR A 120 -9.83 -8.47 -6.28
N ASN A 121 -11.03 -9.03 -6.19
CA ASN A 121 -12.05 -8.87 -7.20
C ASN A 121 -12.99 -7.74 -6.81
N LEU A 122 -13.32 -6.89 -7.77
CA LEU A 122 -14.31 -5.83 -7.68
C LEU A 122 -15.49 -6.20 -8.56
N THR A 123 -16.68 -6.33 -7.98
CA THR A 123 -17.93 -6.53 -8.72
C THR A 123 -18.76 -5.25 -8.66
N ILE A 124 -19.20 -4.74 -9.81
CA ILE A 124 -20.07 -3.58 -9.92
C ILE A 124 -21.39 -4.02 -10.52
N GLU A 125 -22.40 -4.17 -9.67
CA GLU A 125 -23.73 -4.65 -10.05
C GLU A 125 -24.79 -3.97 -9.15
N PRO A 126 -26.01 -3.71 -9.67
CA PRO A 126 -27.09 -3.18 -8.85
C PRO A 126 -27.47 -4.19 -7.77
N MET A 127 -27.50 -3.75 -6.52
CA MET A 127 -27.88 -4.56 -5.36
C MET A 127 -29.32 -4.24 -4.94
N PRO A 128 -30.17 -5.22 -4.65
CA PRO A 128 -31.51 -4.96 -4.11
C PRO A 128 -31.45 -4.13 -2.83
N GLY A 129 -32.38 -3.18 -2.65
CA GLY A 129 -32.37 -2.27 -1.50
C GLY A 129 -32.48 -2.98 -0.14
N GLN A 130 -33.20 -4.11 -0.09
CA GLN A 130 -33.29 -4.96 1.11
C GLN A 130 -31.94 -5.59 1.47
N ASP A 131 -31.27 -6.19 0.49
CA ASP A 131 -29.93 -6.79 0.65
C ASP A 131 -28.89 -5.73 1.04
N PHE A 132 -28.98 -4.54 0.44
CA PHE A 132 -28.12 -3.42 0.75
C PHE A 132 -28.26 -3.00 2.22
N ALA A 133 -29.50 -2.81 2.70
CA ALA A 133 -29.79 -2.46 4.09
C ALA A 133 -29.28 -3.53 5.08
N GLU A 134 -29.49 -4.80 4.79
CA GLU A 134 -29.03 -5.91 5.64
C GLU A 134 -27.50 -5.98 5.72
N ARG A 135 -26.81 -5.78 4.59
CA ARG A 135 -25.35 -5.84 4.54
C ARG A 135 -24.69 -4.64 5.20
N TYR A 136 -25.30 -3.45 5.08
CA TYR A 136 -24.81 -2.24 5.73
C TYR A 136 -25.08 -2.27 7.24
N SER A 137 -26.23 -2.79 7.69
CA SER A 137 -26.53 -2.95 9.13
C SER A 137 -25.51 -3.87 9.81
N LYS A 138 -24.99 -4.86 9.08
CA LYS A 138 -23.91 -5.76 9.50
C LYS A 138 -22.49 -5.17 9.38
N ARG A 139 -22.34 -3.87 9.08
CA ARG A 139 -21.06 -3.14 8.95
C ARG A 139 -20.02 -3.82 8.05
N ARG A 140 -20.43 -4.39 6.91
CA ARG A 140 -19.47 -5.04 6.00
C ARG A 140 -18.58 -4.00 5.31
N LYS A 141 -17.28 -4.00 5.66
CA LYS A 141 -16.20 -3.18 5.08
C LYS A 141 -15.84 -3.52 3.62
N ASN A 142 -16.78 -4.01 2.82
CA ASN A 142 -16.50 -4.50 1.47
C ASN A 142 -17.43 -3.89 0.43
N ILE A 143 -18.29 -2.93 0.79
CA ILE A 143 -19.29 -2.35 -0.10
C ILE A 143 -19.03 -0.85 -0.20
N ILE A 144 -18.95 -0.34 -1.42
CA ILE A 144 -18.89 1.08 -1.72
C ILE A 144 -20.17 1.46 -2.47
N LEU A 145 -20.83 2.52 -2.00
CA LEU A 145 -21.91 3.16 -2.72
C LEU A 145 -21.35 3.94 -3.91
N LEU A 146 -21.91 3.72 -5.10
CA LEU A 146 -21.52 4.44 -6.32
C LEU A 146 -22.47 5.59 -6.65
N GLU A 147 -23.55 5.74 -5.90
CA GLU A 147 -24.55 6.79 -6.06
C GLU A 147 -24.91 7.44 -4.71
N GLU A 148 -25.39 8.68 -4.78
CA GLU A 148 -25.88 9.42 -3.61
C GLU A 148 -27.31 8.98 -3.26
N LEU A 149 -27.55 8.69 -1.97
CA LEU A 149 -28.86 8.31 -1.47
C LEU A 149 -29.55 9.50 -0.78
N GLU A 150 -30.83 9.71 -1.12
CA GLU A 150 -31.67 10.77 -0.57
C GLU A 150 -32.37 10.30 0.71
N PRO A 151 -32.35 11.09 1.80
CA PRO A 151 -33.08 10.75 3.02
C PRO A 151 -34.59 10.58 2.77
N GLY A 152 -35.18 9.52 3.35
CA GLY A 152 -36.62 9.26 3.28
C GLY A 152 -37.12 8.62 1.98
N LYS A 153 -36.25 8.43 0.99
CA LYS A 153 -36.58 7.74 -0.27
C LYS A 153 -36.36 6.24 -0.17
N THR A 154 -37.29 5.47 -0.72
CA THR A 154 -37.16 4.01 -0.83
C THR A 154 -36.53 3.64 -2.18
N TYR A 155 -35.44 2.89 -2.14
CA TYR A 155 -34.72 2.41 -3.32
C TYR A 155 -34.99 0.91 -3.52
N ASN A 156 -35.44 0.53 -4.72
CA ASN A 156 -35.63 -0.88 -5.08
C ASN A 156 -34.28 -1.57 -5.36
N SER A 157 -33.33 -0.84 -5.94
CA SER A 157 -31.95 -1.27 -6.17
C SER A 157 -31.01 -0.09 -5.95
N VAL A 158 -29.76 -0.40 -5.60
CA VAL A 158 -28.69 0.57 -5.36
C VAL A 158 -27.44 0.15 -6.14
N GLU A 159 -26.80 1.08 -6.85
CA GLU A 159 -25.52 0.82 -7.51
C GLU A 159 -24.37 0.78 -6.49
N VAL A 160 -23.72 -0.38 -6.39
CA VAL A 160 -22.63 -0.60 -5.44
C VAL A 160 -21.44 -1.31 -6.09
N ALA A 161 -20.25 -1.03 -5.58
CA ALA A 161 -19.07 -1.84 -5.82
C ALA A 161 -18.81 -2.75 -4.62
N VAL A 162 -18.60 -4.04 -4.86
CA VAL A 162 -18.36 -5.05 -3.83
C VAL A 162 -16.97 -5.65 -4.00
N PHE A 163 -16.17 -5.56 -2.93
CA PHE A 163 -14.88 -6.23 -2.83
C PHE A 163 -15.00 -7.67 -2.39
N SER A 164 -14.25 -8.57 -3.03
CA SER A 164 -13.96 -9.88 -2.46
C SER A 164 -13.04 -9.77 -1.24
N ARG A 165 -12.75 -10.92 -0.61
CA ARG A 165 -11.59 -11.02 0.29
C ARG A 165 -10.34 -10.55 -0.45
N ARG A 166 -9.52 -9.77 0.24
CA ARG A 166 -8.26 -9.20 -0.25
C ARG A 166 -7.11 -10.12 0.13
N SER A 167 -6.22 -10.38 -0.83
CA SER A 167 -4.92 -10.97 -0.55
C SER A 167 -3.89 -9.85 -0.56
N PHE A 168 -3.09 -9.77 0.50
CA PHE A 168 -2.03 -8.78 0.60
C PHE A 168 -0.69 -9.42 0.24
N TYR A 169 0.17 -8.63 -0.37
CA TYR A 169 1.56 -8.96 -0.61
C TYR A 169 2.38 -7.72 -0.27
N MET A 170 3.48 -7.92 0.45
CA MET A 170 4.41 -6.86 0.79
C MET A 170 5.78 -7.23 0.24
N LYS A 171 6.45 -6.22 -0.31
CA LYS A 171 7.86 -6.30 -0.67
C LYS A 171 8.54 -5.07 -0.13
N GLU A 172 9.47 -5.27 0.77
CA GLU A 172 10.38 -4.21 1.20
C GLU A 172 11.62 -4.26 0.31
N ASP A 173 12.16 -3.09 -0.02
CA ASP A 173 13.49 -3.07 -0.60
C ASP A 173 14.48 -3.54 0.47
N ARG A 174 15.48 -4.33 0.03
CA ARG A 174 16.52 -4.80 0.92
C ARG A 174 17.24 -3.57 1.45
N PHE A 175 17.05 -3.28 2.73
CA PHE A 175 17.99 -2.43 3.43
C PHE A 175 19.39 -3.01 3.23
N PRO A 176 20.44 -2.20 3.01
CA PRO A 176 21.76 -2.66 3.40
C PRO A 176 21.58 -3.11 4.86
N TYR A 177 21.90 -4.37 5.15
CA TYR A 177 21.81 -4.89 6.51
C TYR A 177 22.43 -3.85 7.43
N VAL A 178 21.60 -3.17 8.24
CA VAL A 178 22.14 -2.55 9.43
C VAL A 178 22.39 -3.76 10.32
N GLU A 179 23.57 -4.35 10.18
CA GLU A 179 24.08 -5.32 11.13
C GLU A 179 24.12 -4.60 12.48
N TYR A 180 23.08 -4.78 13.28
CA TYR A 180 23.09 -4.42 14.70
C TYR A 180 24.12 -5.25 15.49
N ALA A 181 24.72 -6.26 14.85
CA ALA A 181 26.01 -6.77 15.27
C ALA A 181 27.09 -5.81 14.76
N GLN A 182 27.35 -4.74 15.51
CA GLN A 182 28.71 -4.20 15.47
C GLN A 182 29.62 -5.37 15.83
N ASP A 183 30.44 -5.83 14.88
CA ASP A 183 31.55 -6.74 15.17
C ASP A 183 32.38 -6.10 16.29
N TYR A 184 32.12 -6.50 17.53
CA TYR A 184 32.87 -6.07 18.68
C TYR A 184 34.27 -6.69 18.55
N THR A 185 35.20 -5.92 17.99
CA THR A 185 36.61 -6.22 18.02
C THR A 185 37.21 -5.41 19.16
N PRO A 186 37.50 -6.03 20.32
CA PRO A 186 38.07 -5.31 21.44
C PRO A 186 39.45 -4.75 21.04
N GLU A 187 39.68 -3.46 21.31
CA GLU A 187 40.96 -2.79 21.01
C GLU A 187 42.14 -3.37 21.81
N GLU A 188 41.85 -4.05 22.93
CA GLU A 188 42.83 -4.77 23.73
C GLU A 188 42.33 -6.20 24.02
N SER A 189 43.24 -7.18 24.01
CA SER A 189 42.91 -8.54 24.40
C SER A 189 42.41 -8.56 25.85
N ILE A 190 41.15 -8.92 26.07
CA ILE A 190 40.64 -9.24 27.40
C ILE A 190 41.32 -10.54 27.85
N SER A 191 42.48 -10.40 28.48
CA SER A 191 43.31 -11.52 28.94
C SER A 191 43.15 -11.81 30.43
N THR A 192 42.30 -11.08 31.17
CA THR A 192 42.20 -11.26 32.62
C THR A 192 40.81 -10.97 33.20
N GLY A 193 40.18 -12.04 33.73
CA GLY A 193 39.15 -12.03 34.79
C GLY A 193 37.70 -11.76 34.32
N VAL A 194 36.66 -12.50 34.70
CA VAL A 194 36.45 -13.44 35.82
C VAL A 194 35.47 -14.51 35.34
N VAL A 195 35.82 -15.79 35.47
CA VAL A 195 34.84 -16.88 35.46
C VAL A 195 34.14 -16.83 36.81
N SER A 196 32.90 -16.35 36.85
CA SER A 196 32.08 -16.48 38.05
C SER A 196 31.85 -17.96 38.32
N GLU A 197 32.32 -18.42 39.49
CA GLU A 197 32.06 -19.75 40.00
C GLU A 197 30.54 -19.97 40.09
N MET A 198 30.02 -20.94 39.32
CA MET A 198 28.66 -21.46 39.56
C MET A 198 28.65 -22.14 40.94
N PRO A 199 27.74 -21.78 41.85
CA PRO A 199 27.60 -22.50 43.11
C PRO A 199 27.12 -23.93 42.86
N LYS A 200 27.70 -24.89 43.59
CA LYS A 200 27.33 -26.31 43.57
C LYS A 200 25.90 -26.55 44.04
#